data_AF-A0A0D8BY83-F1
#
_entry.id   AF-A0A0D8BY83-F1
#
_cell.length_a   1.000
_cell.length_b   1.000
_cell.length_c   1.000
_cell.angle_alpha   90.00
_cell.angle_beta   90.00
_cell.angle_gamma   90.00
#
_symmetry.space_group_name_H-M   'P 1'
#
loop_
_entity.id
_entity.type
_entity.pdbx_description
1 polymer ?
#
loop_
_entity_poly.entity_id
_entity_poly.type
_entity_poly.pdbx_seq_one_letter_code
_entity_poly.pdbx_strand_id
1 'polypeptide(L)'
;MEQWERWEPITDIPPSIYNDMLLNGKEGIVLKFSDGSHRREVIITFEEGVLSYRNDEGSLLKMLTYLDQHYGTNFYKNWPLFKVKNSAYLKWFHEER
;
A
#
# COMPACT_ATOMS: atom_id res chain seq x y z
N MET A 1 5.94 19.19 3.83
CA MET A 1 4.94 18.91 2.77
C MET A 1 4.99 17.42 2.47
N GLU A 2 3.86 16.78 2.21
CA GLU A 2 3.85 15.36 1.83
C GLU A 2 4.58 15.19 0.50
N GLN A 3 5.35 14.12 0.39
CA GLN A 3 6.04 13.76 -0.85
C GLN A 3 5.44 12.45 -1.35
N TRP A 4 4.93 12.49 -2.57
CA TRP A 4 4.25 11.36 -3.19
C TRP A 4 5.21 10.72 -4.19
N GLU A 5 5.55 9.46 -3.95
CA GLU A 5 6.39 8.65 -4.81
C GLU A 5 5.52 7.57 -5.45
N ARG A 6 5.64 7.35 -6.75
CA ARG A 6 4.91 6.26 -7.42
C ARG A 6 5.33 4.92 -6.80
N TRP A 7 4.35 4.09 -6.49
CA TRP A 7 4.63 2.71 -6.09
C TRP A 7 5.02 1.91 -7.34
N GLU A 8 6.27 1.46 -7.39
CA GLU A 8 6.75 0.57 -8.44
C GLU A 8 6.46 -0.90 -8.05
N PRO A 9 5.85 -1.69 -8.95
CA PRO A 9 5.62 -3.11 -8.70
C PRO A 9 6.92 -3.88 -8.46
N ILE A 10 6.88 -4.82 -7.52
CA ILE A 10 7.95 -5.80 -7.35
C ILE A 10 7.89 -6.75 -8.56
N THR A 11 9.05 -6.99 -9.19
CA THR A 11 9.15 -7.93 -10.32
C THR A 11 9.12 -9.37 -9.84
N ASP A 12 8.90 -10.32 -10.76
CA ASP A 12 9.00 -11.76 -10.51
C ASP A 12 7.94 -12.36 -9.56
N ILE A 13 6.87 -11.62 -9.26
CA ILE A 13 5.69 -12.18 -8.60
C ILE A 13 4.93 -13.07 -9.60
N PRO A 14 4.46 -14.28 -9.20
CA PRO A 14 3.58 -15.08 -10.04
C PRO A 14 2.34 -14.29 -10.51
N PRO A 15 1.90 -14.41 -11.77
CA PRO A 15 0.73 -13.68 -12.29
C PRO A 15 -0.57 -13.97 -11.53
N SER A 16 -0.63 -15.14 -10.89
CA SER A 16 -1.73 -15.54 -10.03
C SER A 16 -1.16 -16.14 -8.76
N ILE A 17 -1.58 -15.58 -7.63
CA ILE A 17 -1.25 -16.04 -6.30
C ILE A 17 -2.54 -16.24 -5.51
N TYR A 18 -2.55 -17.25 -4.66
CA TYR A 18 -3.69 -17.63 -3.82
C TYR A 18 -3.26 -17.52 -2.36
N ASN A 19 -4.15 -17.04 -1.50
CA ASN A 19 -3.83 -16.91 -0.09
C ASN A 19 -3.85 -18.29 0.57
N ASP A 20 -2.72 -18.68 1.16
CA ASP A 20 -2.60 -19.92 1.92
C ASP A 20 -2.82 -19.66 3.41
N MET A 21 -2.34 -18.51 3.89
CA MET A 21 -2.29 -18.22 5.31
C MET A 21 -2.31 -16.72 5.60
N LEU A 22 -2.96 -16.38 6.72
CA LEU A 22 -2.84 -15.10 7.42
C LEU A 22 -2.60 -15.42 8.90
N LEU A 23 -1.44 -15.02 9.40
CA LEU A 23 -1.09 -15.04 10.82
C LEU A 23 -1.07 -13.62 11.35
N ASN A 24 -1.77 -13.39 12.46
CA ASN A 24 -1.71 -12.14 13.21
C ASN A 24 -1.27 -12.47 14.63
N GLY A 25 -0.01 -12.20 14.94
CA GLY A 25 0.62 -12.55 16.21
C GLY A 25 1.25 -11.34 16.89
N LYS A 26 1.86 -11.57 18.06
CA LYS A 26 2.54 -10.50 18.82
C LYS A 26 3.68 -9.84 18.07
N GLU A 27 4.29 -10.55 17.11
CA GLU A 27 5.42 -10.06 16.31
C GLU A 27 4.97 -9.36 15.01
N GLY A 28 3.66 -9.33 14.72
CA GLY A 28 3.11 -8.66 13.54
C GLY A 28 2.19 -9.54 12.71
N ILE A 29 2.06 -9.19 11.43
CA ILE A 29 1.17 -9.87 10.48
C ILE A 29 2.01 -10.55 9.40
N VAL A 30 1.77 -11.84 9.18
CA VAL A 30 2.37 -12.61 8.10
C VAL A 30 1.29 -13.11 7.15
N LEU A 31 1.41 -12.76 5.89
CA LEU A 31 0.59 -13.28 4.80
C LEU A 31 1.43 -14.23 3.95
N LYS A 32 0.91 -15.43 3.72
CA LYS A 32 1.52 -16.41 2.82
C LYS A 32 0.62 -16.63 1.62
N PHE A 33 1.23 -16.64 0.45
CA PHE A 33 0.58 -16.94 -0.81
C PHE A 33 1.40 -17.94 -1.61
N SER A 34 0.71 -18.72 -2.45
CA SER A 34 1.34 -19.63 -3.40
C SER A 34 0.78 -19.43 -4.80
N ASP A 35 1.58 -19.76 -5.81
CA ASP A 35 1.04 -19.95 -7.15
C ASP A 35 0.16 -21.21 -7.24
N GLY A 36 -0.65 -21.33 -8.29
CA GLY A 36 -1.58 -22.47 -8.43
C GLY A 36 -0.90 -23.85 -8.44
N SER A 37 0.42 -23.91 -8.68
CA SER A 37 1.20 -25.14 -8.66
C SER A 37 1.91 -25.42 -7.33
N HIS A 38 1.82 -24.48 -6.36
CA HIS A 38 2.55 -24.50 -5.08
C HIS A 38 4.07 -24.63 -5.23
N ARG A 39 4.62 -24.19 -6.37
CA ARG A 39 6.08 -24.22 -6.62
C ARG A 39 6.75 -22.91 -6.24
N ARG A 40 5.97 -21.83 -6.20
CA ARG A 40 6.44 -20.50 -5.80
C ARG A 40 5.58 -19.99 -4.66
N GLU A 41 6.26 -19.52 -3.62
CA GLU A 41 5.65 -18.90 -2.46
C GLU A 41 6.01 -17.41 -2.41
N VAL A 42 5.06 -16.60 -1.97
CA VAL A 42 5.23 -15.18 -1.68
C VAL A 42 4.84 -14.97 -0.22
N ILE A 43 5.79 -14.49 0.58
CA ILE A 43 5.60 -14.21 2.00
C ILE A 43 5.70 -12.70 2.20
N ILE A 44 4.67 -12.11 2.79
CA ILE A 44 4.63 -10.69 3.15
C ILE A 44 4.60 -10.60 4.67
N THR A 45 5.63 -10.00 5.24
CA THR A 45 5.77 -9.80 6.70
C THR A 45 5.65 -8.32 7.00
N PHE A 46 4.72 -7.98 7.90
CA PHE A 46 4.59 -6.64 8.47
C PHE A 46 5.12 -6.67 9.90
N GLU A 47 6.31 -6.13 10.08
CA GLU A 47 6.92 -5.90 11.39
C GLU A 47 6.12 -4.79 12.09
N GLU A 48 5.69 -5.03 13.33
CA GLU A 48 5.00 -4.05 14.18
C GLU A 48 3.56 -3.66 13.77
N GLY A 49 2.85 -4.60 13.10
CA GLY A 49 1.42 -4.47 12.83
C GLY A 49 1.09 -3.53 11.66
N VAL A 50 -0.16 -3.57 11.19
CA VAL A 50 -0.59 -2.79 10.00
C VAL A 50 -1.72 -1.85 10.38
N LEU A 51 -1.52 -0.56 10.09
CA LEU A 51 -2.59 0.42 10.10
C LEU A 51 -3.18 0.52 8.70
N SER A 52 -4.45 0.17 8.58
CA SER A 52 -5.22 0.36 7.36
C SER A 52 -6.34 1.35 7.59
N TYR A 53 -6.40 2.39 6.77
CA TYR A 53 -7.51 3.33 6.76
C TYR A 53 -8.21 3.29 5.39
N ARG A 54 -9.53 3.13 5.40
CA ARG A 54 -10.35 3.13 4.18
C ARG A 54 -10.95 4.51 3.99
N ASN A 55 -10.71 5.06 2.80
CA ASN A 55 -11.29 6.31 2.34
C ASN A 55 -12.48 6.04 1.42
N ASP A 56 -13.38 7.02 1.33
CA ASP A 56 -14.48 7.04 0.35
C ASP A 56 -14.03 7.63 -1.01
N GLU A 57 -14.94 7.66 -1.96
CA GLU A 57 -14.71 8.21 -3.31
C GLU A 57 -14.42 9.72 -3.29
N GLY A 58 -14.95 10.45 -2.30
CA GLY A 58 -14.69 11.89 -2.14
C GLY A 58 -13.24 12.17 -1.75
N SER A 59 -12.69 11.38 -0.83
CA SER A 59 -11.27 11.43 -0.47
C SER A 59 -10.35 11.08 -1.64
N LEU A 60 -10.75 10.11 -2.48
CA LEU A 60 -10.02 9.79 -3.72
C LEU A 60 -9.97 11.01 -4.66
N LEU A 61 -11.12 11.66 -4.91
CA LEU A 61 -11.17 12.82 -5.80
C LEU A 61 -10.31 13.99 -5.31
N LYS A 62 -10.31 14.23 -3.98
CA LYS A 62 -9.44 15.24 -3.36
C LYS A 62 -7.96 14.91 -3.57
N MET A 63 -7.57 13.65 -3.38
CA MET A 63 -6.20 13.19 -3.63
C MET A 63 -5.81 13.38 -5.10
N LEU A 64 -6.65 12.98 -6.05
CA LEU A 64 -6.36 13.14 -7.49
C LEU A 64 -6.22 14.61 -7.88
N THR A 65 -7.09 15.48 -7.35
CA THR A 65 -6.99 16.94 -7.54
C THR A 65 -5.65 17.48 -7.01
N TYR A 66 -5.23 17.06 -5.82
CA TYR A 66 -3.93 17.44 -5.26
C TYR A 66 -2.77 16.98 -6.15
N LEU A 67 -2.80 15.72 -6.62
CA LEU A 67 -1.76 15.17 -7.48
C LEU A 67 -1.69 15.91 -8.83
N ASP A 68 -2.83 16.28 -9.40
CA ASP A 68 -2.88 17.05 -10.64
C ASP A 68 -2.25 18.44 -10.48
N GLN A 69 -2.58 19.14 -9.39
CA GLN A 69 -2.06 20.48 -9.10
C GLN A 69 -0.54 20.50 -8.85
N HIS A 70 0.00 19.46 -8.23
CA HIS A 70 1.42 19.44 -7.80
C HIS A 70 2.35 18.64 -8.73
N TYR A 71 1.84 17.63 -9.42
CA TYR A 71 2.65 16.71 -10.24
C TYR A 71 2.13 16.58 -11.69
N GLY A 72 0.92 17.07 -11.97
CA GLY A 72 0.27 17.00 -13.28
C GLY A 72 -0.37 15.63 -13.59
N THR A 73 -1.35 15.62 -14.48
CA THR A 73 -2.16 14.44 -14.84
C THR A 73 -1.32 13.22 -15.24
N ASN A 74 -0.20 13.43 -15.93
CA ASN A 74 0.69 12.35 -16.38
C ASN A 74 1.26 11.51 -15.23
N PHE A 75 1.35 12.08 -14.02
CA PHE A 75 1.89 11.42 -12.84
C PHE A 75 1.00 10.26 -12.36
N TYR A 76 -0.34 10.40 -12.40
CA TYR A 76 -1.26 9.42 -11.81
C TYR A 76 -2.20 8.74 -12.80
N LYS A 77 -2.37 9.26 -14.03
CA LYS A 77 -3.41 8.80 -14.97
C LYS A 77 -3.43 7.29 -15.25
N ASN A 78 -2.26 6.64 -15.22
CA ASN A 78 -2.14 5.21 -15.51
C ASN A 78 -1.93 4.38 -14.25
N TRP A 79 -1.71 5.02 -13.09
CA TRP A 79 -1.27 4.35 -11.88
C TRP A 79 -1.57 5.19 -10.63
N PRO A 80 -2.66 4.90 -9.90
CA PRO A 80 -3.07 5.68 -8.73
C PRO A 80 -2.48 5.15 -7.40
N LEU A 81 -1.43 4.32 -7.44
CA LEU A 81 -0.79 3.76 -6.25
C LEU A 81 0.52 4.48 -5.92
N PHE A 82 0.64 4.96 -4.68
CA PHE A 82 1.75 5.80 -4.24
C PHE A 82 2.25 5.42 -2.85
N LYS A 83 3.53 5.67 -2.61
CA LYS A 83 4.15 5.74 -1.28
C LYS A 83 4.19 7.22 -0.87
N VAL A 84 3.71 7.52 0.33
CA VAL A 84 3.70 8.89 0.85
C VAL A 84 4.75 9.02 1.94
N LYS A 85 5.75 9.88 1.71
CA LYS A 85 6.72 10.29 2.72
C LYS A 85 6.23 11.53 3.46
N ASN A 86 6.58 11.63 4.74
CA ASN A 86 6.16 12.72 5.63
C ASN A 86 4.63 12.88 5.72
N SER A 87 3.89 11.77 5.69
CA SER A 87 2.44 11.76 5.73
C SER A 87 1.91 12.54 6.94
N ALA A 88 1.04 13.51 6.67
CA ALA A 88 0.34 14.26 7.71
C ALA A 88 -0.56 13.33 8.53
N TYR A 89 -1.14 12.31 7.89
CA TYR A 89 -1.95 11.29 8.55
C TYR A 89 -1.13 10.48 9.56
N LEU A 90 0.05 9.98 9.16
CA LEU A 90 0.92 9.26 10.10
C LEU A 90 1.32 10.13 11.29
N LYS A 91 1.66 11.41 11.04
CA LYS A 91 2.00 12.36 12.10
C LYS A 91 0.84 12.57 13.07
N TRP A 92 -0.34 12.95 12.57
CA TRP A 92 -1.55 13.12 13.37
C TRP A 92 -1.87 11.84 14.16
N PHE A 93 -1.78 10.67 13.54
CA PHE A 93 -2.05 9.40 14.21
C PHE A 93 -1.09 9.14 15.38
N HIS A 94 0.20 9.47 15.22
CA HIS A 94 1.18 9.35 16.31
C HIS A 94 0.97 10.40 17.41
N GLU A 95 0.39 11.56 17.08
CA GLU A 95 0.10 12.65 18.04
C GLU A 95 -1.17 12.41 18.85
N GLU A 96 -2.19 11.75 18.29
CA GLU A 96 -3.45 11.41 18.99
C GLU A 96 -3.41 10.08 19.74
N ARG A 97 -2.23 9.43 19.82
CA ARG A 97 -2.05 8.14 20.48
C ARG A 97 -1.56 8.26 21.92
#